data_AF-A0A356Z4E8-F1
#
_entry.id   AF-A0A356Z4E8-F1
#
_cell.length_a   1.000
_cell.length_b   1.000
_cell.length_c   1.000
_cell.angle_alpha   90.00
_cell.angle_beta   90.00
_cell.angle_gamma   90.00
#
_symmetry.space_group_name_H-M   'P 1'
#
loop_
_entity.id
_entity.type
_entity.pdbx_description
1 polymer ?
#
loop_
_entity_poly.entity_id
_entity_poly.type
_entity_poly.pdbx_seq_one_letter_code
_entity_poly.pdbx_strand_id
1 'polypeptide(L)' 'FDAETILAGYEAVRRRIKDIEKMGYSAPAKDRKMITVLELAMEMYARGFKFYPVDIYRSRASRFVVAEDG' A
#
# COMPACT_ATOMS: atom_id res chain seq x y z
N PHE A 1 5.82 -2.13 -4.02
CA PHE A 1 4.69 -1.19 -3.92
C PHE A 1 3.65 -1.61 -4.94
N ASP A 2 2.40 -1.75 -4.51
CA ASP A 2 1.25 -2.06 -5.38
C ASP A 2 0.31 -0.85 -5.30
N ALA A 3 0.39 0.02 -6.30
CA ALA A 3 -0.30 1.29 -6.29
C ALA A 3 -1.82 1.12 -6.31
N GLU A 4 -2.32 0.14 -7.07
CA GLU A 4 -3.74 -0.09 -7.25
C GLU A 4 -4.38 -0.53 -5.93
N THR A 5 -3.81 -1.53 -5.28
CA THR A 5 -4.30 -2.02 -3.97
C THR A 5 -4.23 -0.92 -2.92
N ILE A 6 -3.12 -0.17 -2.87
CA ILE A 6 -2.94 0.88 -1.85
C ILE A 6 -3.95 2.01 -2.08
N LEU A 7 -4.10 2.53 -3.30
CA LEU A 7 -5.05 3.61 -3.60
C LEU A 7 -6.52 3.21 -3.39
N ALA A 8 -6.83 1.91 -3.45
CA ALA A 8 -8.15 1.40 -3.12
C ALA A 8 -8.49 1.45 -1.61
N GLY A 9 -7.54 1.81 -0.75
CA GLY A 9 -7.77 2.15 0.65
C GLY A 9 -7.66 0.98 1.64
N TYR A 10 -7.94 1.29 2.91
CA TYR A 10 -7.73 0.40 4.05
C TYR A 10 -8.26 -1.02 3.86
N GLU A 11 -9.53 -1.17 3.47
CA GLU A 11 -10.16 -2.50 3.33
C GLU A 11 -9.58 -3.31 2.16
N ALA A 12 -9.14 -2.66 1.09
CA ALA A 12 -8.50 -3.33 -0.04
C ALA A 12 -7.11 -3.85 0.36
N VAL A 13 -6.32 -3.01 1.05
CA VAL A 13 -5.01 -3.39 1.61
C VAL A 13 -5.16 -4.56 2.59
N ARG A 14 -6.09 -4.47 3.53
CA ARG A 14 -6.38 -5.52 4.51
C ARG A 14 -6.77 -6.84 3.85
N ARG A 15 -7.59 -6.79 2.79
CA ARG A 15 -7.99 -7.97 2.02
C ARG A 15 -6.79 -8.60 1.31
N ARG A 16 -5.95 -7.78 0.67
CA ARG A 16 -4.76 -8.26 -0.05
C ARG A 16 -3.78 -8.95 0.90
N ILE A 17 -3.56 -8.42 2.10
CA ILE A 17 -2.73 -9.08 3.12
C ILE A 17 -3.28 -10.47 3.43
N LYS A 18 -4.57 -10.56 3.79
CA LYS A 18 -5.23 -11.84 4.10
C LYS A 18 -5.13 -12.85 2.96
N ASP A 19 -5.27 -12.41 1.72
CA ASP A 19 -5.18 -13.29 0.57
C ASP A 19 -3.75 -13.83 0.38
N ILE A 20 -2.73 -13.01 0.63
CA ILE A 20 -1.33 -13.47 0.60
C ILE A 20 -1.06 -14.46 1.75
N GLU A 21 -1.52 -14.17 2.96
CA GLU A 21 -1.35 -15.04 4.12
C GLU A 21 -2.03 -16.40 3.94
N LYS A 22 -3.25 -16.41 3.38
CA LYS A 22 -3.98 -17.66 3.06
C LYS A 22 -3.23 -18.56 2.09
N MET A 23 -2.43 -18.00 1.18
CA MET A 23 -1.60 -18.80 0.27
C MET A 23 -0.42 -19.48 1.01
N GLY A 24 -0.02 -19.01 2.19
CA GLY A 24 1.05 -19.59 3.00
C GLY A 24 2.34 -19.77 2.21
N TYR A 25 2.92 -20.97 2.24
CA TYR A 25 4.15 -21.30 1.52
C TYR A 25 4.01 -21.23 -0.01
N SER A 26 2.79 -21.36 -0.53
CA SER A 26 2.48 -21.28 -1.96
C SER A 26 2.47 -19.84 -2.50
N ALA A 27 2.51 -18.83 -1.63
CA ALA A 27 2.56 -17.43 -2.04
C ALA A 27 3.82 -17.14 -2.88
N PRO A 28 3.73 -16.38 -3.98
CA PRO A 28 4.90 -15.94 -4.72
C PRO A 28 5.88 -15.15 -3.83
N ALA A 29 7.19 -15.29 -4.07
CA ALA A 29 8.19 -14.56 -3.28
C ALA A 29 8.01 -13.03 -3.35
N LYS A 30 7.53 -12.51 -4.49
CA LYS A 30 7.17 -11.10 -4.66
C LYS A 30 6.02 -10.66 -3.74
N ASP A 31 5.04 -11.53 -3.52
CA ASP A 31 3.85 -11.24 -2.73
C ASP A 31 4.20 -11.28 -1.24
N ARG A 32 5.01 -12.27 -0.81
CA ARG A 32 5.53 -12.30 0.56
C ARG A 32 6.33 -11.04 0.91
N LYS A 33 7.18 -10.56 0.00
CA LYS A 33 7.91 -9.29 0.17
C LYS A 33 6.98 -8.07 0.20
N MET A 34 5.80 -8.15 -0.40
CA MET A 34 4.84 -7.05 -0.45
C MET A 34 4.10 -6.87 0.88
N ILE A 35 3.97 -7.92 1.71
CA ILE A 35 3.24 -7.87 2.99
C ILE A 35 3.72 -6.69 3.84
N THR A 36 5.03 -6.55 4.04
CA THR A 36 5.60 -5.45 4.86
C THR A 36 5.21 -4.06 4.35
N VAL A 37 5.09 -3.89 3.03
CA VAL A 37 4.67 -2.62 2.43
C VAL A 37 3.18 -2.38 2.64
N LEU A 38 2.36 -3.43 2.53
CA LEU A 38 0.92 -3.36 2.74
C LEU A 38 0.57 -3.11 4.22
N GLU A 39 1.29 -3.73 5.16
CA GLU A 39 1.12 -3.49 6.59
C GLU A 39 1.42 -2.03 6.96
N LEU A 40 2.50 -1.46 6.41
CA LEU A 40 2.82 -0.04 6.59
C LEU A 40 1.72 0.86 6.01
N ALA A 41 1.22 0.57 4.81
CA ALA A 41 0.13 1.31 4.21
C ALA A 41 -1.17 1.22 5.05
N MET A 42 -1.49 0.03 5.56
CA MET A 42 -2.64 -0.21 6.43
C MET A 42 -2.53 0.58 7.75
N GLU A 43 -1.32 0.63 8.31
CA GLU A 43 -1.02 1.40 9.52
C GLU A 43 -1.19 2.91 9.27
N MET A 44 -0.67 3.43 8.16
CA MET A 44 -0.86 4.83 7.75
C MET A 44 -2.36 5.19 7.66
N TYR A 45 -3.16 4.34 7.02
CA TYR A 45 -4.61 4.51 6.97
C TYR A 45 -5.25 4.48 8.36
N ALA A 46 -4.84 3.58 9.25
CA ALA A 46 -5.36 3.49 10.62
C ALA A 46 -5.03 4.74 11.46
N ARG A 47 -3.95 5.45 11.13
CA ARG A 47 -3.58 6.74 11.74
C ARG A 47 -4.30 7.95 11.14
N GLY A 48 -5.12 7.76 10.10
CA GLY A 48 -5.86 8.82 9.43
C GLY A 48 -5.13 9.47 8.25
N PHE A 49 -3.99 8.92 7.82
CA PHE A 49 -3.33 9.35 6.58
C PHE A 49 -3.96 8.68 5.36
N LYS A 50 -3.66 9.22 4.17
CA LYS A 50 -4.14 8.67 2.90
C LYS A 50 -3.10 8.79 1.80
N PHE A 51 -3.21 7.91 0.81
CA PHE A 51 -2.43 7.98 -0.41
C PHE A 51 -3.22 8.66 -1.52
N TYR A 52 -2.53 9.47 -2.32
CA TYR A 52 -3.07 10.12 -3.51
C TYR A 52 -2.54 9.45 -4.77
N PRO A 53 -3.32 9.47 -5.88
CA PRO A 53 -2.82 9.01 -7.17
C PRO A 53 -1.65 9.88 -7.64
N VAL A 54 -0.87 9.35 -8.58
CA VAL A 54 0.25 10.07 -9.19
C VAL A 54 -0.24 11.36 -9.84
N ASP A 55 0.49 12.44 -9.60
CA ASP A 55 0.22 13.78 -10.12
C ASP A 55 1.45 14.29 -10.88
N ILE A 56 1.29 14.65 -12.16
CA ILE A 56 2.38 15.06 -13.05
C ILE A 56 3.07 16.37 -12.64
N TYR A 57 2.42 17.20 -11.83
CA TYR A 57 2.96 18.48 -11.35
C TYR A 57 3.52 18.37 -9.93
N ARG A 58 3.01 17.43 -9.11
CA ARG A 58 3.35 17.34 -7.69
C ARG A 58 4.27 16.16 -7.35
N SER A 59 4.19 15.06 -8.09
CA SER A 59 4.92 13.83 -7.80
C SER A 59 6.41 13.94 -8.12
N ARG A 60 7.24 13.18 -7.41
CA ARG A 60 8.70 13.11 -7.63
C ARG A 60 9.07 11.74 -8.18
N ALA A 61 10.12 11.70 -9.00
CA ALA A 61 10.54 10.50 -9.73
C ALA A 61 10.82 9.26 -8.85
N SER A 62 11.27 9.47 -7.60
CA SER A 62 11.70 8.37 -6.73
C SER A 62 11.36 8.55 -5.25
N ARG A 63 10.50 9.53 -4.92
CA ARG A 63 10.19 9.87 -3.52
C ARG A 63 8.69 10.14 -3.34
N PHE A 64 8.14 9.59 -2.27
CA PHE A 64 6.85 10.04 -1.75
C PHE A 64 7.01 11.44 -1.17
N VAL A 65 6.03 12.30 -1.41
CA VAL A 65 5.96 13.66 -0.90
C VAL A 65 4.78 13.75 0.05
N VAL A 66 4.97 14.45 1.17
CA VAL A 66 3.92 14.75 2.14
C VAL A 66 2.96 15.76 1.51
N ALA A 67 1.65 15.48 1.59
CA ALA A 67 0.59 16.35 1.09
C ALA A 67 -0.15 17.03 2.26
N GLU A 68 -1.12 17.91 1.96
CA GLU A 68 -1.79 18.73 3.00
C GLU A 68 -2.50 17.90 4.08
N ASP A 69 -3.01 16.71 3.75
CA ASP A 69 -3.64 15.77 4.70
C ASP A 69 -2.67 14.67 5.20
N GLY A 70 -1.36 14.91 5.05
CA GLY A 70 -0.26 13.96 5.32
C GLY A 70 0.26 13.30 4.06
#